data_AF-A0A3P8MCV3-F1
#
_entry.id   AF-A0A3P8MCV3-F1
#
_cell.length_a   1.000
_cell.length_b   1.000
_cell.length_c   1.000
_cell.angle_alpha   90.00
_cell.angle_beta   90.00
_cell.angle_gamma   90.00
#
_symmetry.space_group_name_H-M   'P 1'
#
loop_
_entity.id
_entity.type
_entity.pdbx_description
1 polymer ?
#
loop_
_entity_poly.entity_id
_entity_poly.type
_entity_poly.pdbx_seq_one_letter_code
_entity_poly.pdbx_strand_id
1 'polypeptide(L)'
;MYAKQGRLGRLLRTYGWRAYAVPVLAVLTVVALVLTFGGDPFGTKQTTETSPEGQLSRNPTPGKTIVGAPSKTVPGPVPPAGMLPEGGAFTEKGQGIWHVVPGSTPRVGKQDEGKQQVFTYMIAVEDGVDMGALGGDQPFATMIDRTLADPRSWIHDPAVAFQRIDKGTPSFTISLTSPITTRSACGYTIQLESSCYNGELGRVVINLARWVRGATAFEGDLTGYRQYAINHEVGHAIGYPQHVPCPAQGALAPIMMQQSFGVKNRDIYDLDKSEGFGNDLACRPNAWVAPVLK
;
A
#
# COMPACT_ATOMS: atom_id res chain seq x y z
N MET A 1 -92.52 -7.36 10.50
CA MET A 1 -91.47 -7.13 11.51
C MET A 1 -90.33 -6.35 10.86
N TYR A 2 -90.13 -5.09 11.23
CA TYR A 2 -89.06 -4.23 10.70
C TYR A 2 -87.77 -4.46 11.49
N ALA A 3 -86.68 -4.86 10.83
CA ALA A 3 -85.36 -4.97 11.46
C ALA A 3 -84.70 -3.57 11.57
N LYS A 4 -84.33 -3.17 12.79
CA LYS A 4 -83.62 -1.91 13.07
C LYS A 4 -82.23 -1.94 12.42
N GLN A 5 -81.98 -1.06 11.45
CA GLN A 5 -80.64 -0.80 10.93
C GLN A 5 -79.77 -0.09 11.98
N GLY A 6 -78.66 -0.72 12.35
CA GLY A 6 -77.66 -0.18 13.28
C GLY A 6 -76.88 1.01 12.70
N ARG A 7 -76.38 1.87 13.60
CA ARG A 7 -75.67 3.12 13.29
C ARG A 7 -74.50 2.96 12.30
N LEU A 8 -73.86 1.78 12.25
CA LEU A 8 -72.77 1.47 11.32
C LEU A 8 -73.20 1.48 9.84
N GLY A 9 -74.40 0.96 9.53
CA GLY A 9 -74.91 0.90 8.16
C GLY A 9 -75.29 2.29 7.61
N ARG A 10 -75.61 3.23 8.51
CA ARG A 10 -75.93 4.62 8.13
C ARG A 10 -74.66 5.42 7.81
N LEU A 11 -73.52 5.09 8.42
CA LEU A 11 -72.23 5.76 8.24
C LEU A 11 -71.52 5.36 6.94
N LEU A 12 -71.64 4.08 6.55
CA LEU A 12 -71.11 3.56 5.28
C LEU A 12 -71.84 4.12 4.04
N ARG A 13 -73.10 4.56 4.18
CA ARG A 13 -73.90 5.10 3.06
C ARG A 13 -73.67 6.60 2.81
N THR A 14 -73.22 7.37 3.80
CA THR A 14 -73.01 8.83 3.66
C THR A 14 -71.58 9.22 3.27
N TYR A 15 -70.56 8.42 3.60
CA TYR A 15 -69.16 8.83 3.40
C TYR A 15 -68.35 7.94 2.44
N GLY A 16 -68.93 6.83 1.93
CA GLY A 16 -68.32 6.01 0.89
C GLY A 16 -66.85 5.65 1.17
N TRP A 17 -66.02 5.63 0.12
CA TRP A 17 -64.58 5.32 0.20
C TRP A 17 -63.78 6.14 1.24
N ARG A 18 -64.29 7.31 1.68
CA ARG A 18 -63.64 8.17 2.67
C ARG A 18 -63.56 7.55 4.06
N ALA A 19 -64.43 6.57 4.38
CA ALA A 19 -64.37 5.82 5.63
C ALA A 19 -63.07 4.99 5.76
N TYR A 20 -62.44 4.63 4.64
CA TYR A 20 -61.19 3.88 4.60
C TYR A 20 -60.00 4.77 4.21
N ALA A 21 -60.20 5.73 3.30
CA ALA A 21 -59.11 6.58 2.81
C ALA A 21 -58.52 7.49 3.90
N VAL A 22 -59.36 8.08 4.77
CA VAL A 22 -58.89 9.01 5.82
C VAL A 22 -58.01 8.32 6.88
N PRO A 23 -58.39 7.17 7.46
CA PRO A 23 -57.52 6.49 8.42
C PRO A 23 -56.23 5.96 7.77
N VAL A 24 -56.27 5.49 6.52
CA VAL A 24 -55.07 5.06 5.79
C VAL A 24 -54.11 6.24 5.54
N LEU A 25 -54.64 7.38 5.09
CA LEU A 25 -53.83 8.60 4.91
C LEU A 25 -53.23 9.06 6.24
N ALA A 26 -53.98 9.02 7.35
CA ALA A 26 -53.46 9.39 8.67
C ALA A 26 -52.28 8.49 9.08
N VAL A 27 -52.38 7.17 8.88
CA VAL A 27 -51.27 6.23 9.17
C VAL A 27 -50.05 6.52 8.28
N LEU A 28 -50.24 6.71 6.98
CA LEU A 28 -49.14 7.04 6.06
C LEU A 28 -48.48 8.38 6.42
N THR A 29 -49.26 9.37 6.87
CA THR A 29 -48.73 10.67 7.28
C THR A 29 -47.90 10.54 8.57
N VAL A 30 -48.33 9.71 9.52
CA VAL A 30 -47.56 9.42 10.74
C VAL A 30 -46.27 8.66 10.41
N VAL A 31 -46.33 7.66 9.53
CA VAL A 31 -45.13 6.94 9.06
C VAL A 31 -44.15 7.89 8.37
N ALA A 32 -44.65 8.76 7.50
CA ALA A 32 -43.82 9.79 6.86
C ALA A 32 -43.18 10.70 7.91
N LEU A 33 -43.94 11.22 8.88
CA LEU A 33 -43.39 12.06 9.95
C LEU A 33 -42.34 11.34 10.80
N VAL A 34 -42.51 10.04 11.09
CA VAL A 34 -41.51 9.23 11.80
C VAL A 34 -40.25 9.04 10.95
N LEU A 35 -40.36 8.86 9.64
CA LEU A 35 -39.19 8.77 8.75
C LEU A 35 -38.49 10.13 8.58
N THR A 36 -39.24 11.24 8.54
CA THR A 36 -38.66 12.58 8.35
C THR A 36 -38.04 13.15 9.63
N PHE A 37 -38.59 12.85 10.80
CA PHE A 37 -38.17 13.43 12.08
C PHE A 37 -37.56 12.44 13.07
N GLY A 38 -37.78 11.13 12.90
CA GLY A 38 -37.36 10.08 13.84
C GLY A 38 -36.04 9.39 13.54
N GLY A 39 -35.42 9.64 12.38
CA GLY A 39 -34.21 8.93 11.94
C GLY A 39 -34.51 7.49 11.52
N ASP A 40 -33.78 7.01 10.51
CA ASP A 40 -34.03 5.71 9.86
C ASP A 40 -33.89 4.52 10.84
N PRO A 41 -34.97 3.80 11.20
CA PRO A 41 -34.90 2.63 12.07
C PRO A 41 -34.29 1.40 11.37
N PHE A 42 -34.08 1.47 10.05
CA PHE A 42 -33.34 0.49 9.25
C PHE A 42 -32.01 1.04 8.74
N GLY A 43 -31.55 2.14 9.34
CA GLY A 43 -30.21 2.68 9.15
C GLY A 43 -29.19 1.59 9.39
N THR A 44 -28.68 1.03 8.30
CA THR A 44 -27.52 0.16 8.32
C THR A 44 -26.47 0.95 9.07
N LYS A 45 -26.02 0.44 10.23
CA LYS A 45 -24.83 0.99 10.87
C LYS A 45 -23.76 0.95 9.79
N GLN A 46 -23.46 2.10 9.20
CA GLN A 46 -22.15 2.34 8.64
C GLN A 46 -21.23 2.24 9.85
N THR A 47 -20.82 1.01 10.15
CA THR A 47 -19.49 0.78 10.62
C THR A 47 -18.65 1.50 9.59
N THR A 48 -18.14 2.66 9.97
CA THR A 48 -16.94 3.21 9.37
C THR A 48 -15.92 2.10 9.53
N GLU A 49 -15.88 1.18 8.57
CA GLU A 49 -14.68 0.43 8.28
C GLU A 49 -13.70 1.52 7.88
N THR A 50 -12.97 1.98 8.89
CA THR A 50 -11.68 2.61 8.74
C THR A 50 -10.84 1.57 8.02
N SER A 51 -10.98 1.52 6.70
CA SER A 51 -9.95 0.98 5.83
C SER A 51 -8.67 1.67 6.27
N PRO A 52 -7.62 0.95 6.69
CA PRO A 52 -6.34 1.55 7.02
C PRO A 52 -5.63 1.90 5.70
N GLU A 53 -6.28 2.70 4.84
CA GLU A 53 -5.58 3.49 3.85
C GLU A 53 -4.90 4.60 4.65
N GLY A 54 -3.65 4.33 5.01
CA GLY A 54 -2.82 5.24 5.78
C GLY A 54 -2.95 6.65 5.23
N GLN A 55 -3.50 7.54 6.05
CA GLN A 55 -3.23 8.95 5.85
C GLN A 55 -1.70 9.07 5.88
N LEU A 56 -1.11 9.62 4.82
CA LEU A 56 0.27 10.12 4.84
C LEU A 56 0.50 10.74 6.21
N SER A 57 1.42 10.18 7.00
CA SER A 57 1.89 10.89 8.18
C SER A 57 2.53 12.17 7.65
N ARG A 58 1.80 13.29 7.69
CA ARG A 58 2.16 14.57 7.04
C ARG A 58 3.43 15.23 7.63
N ASN A 59 4.12 14.54 8.53
CA ASN A 59 5.43 14.90 9.01
C ASN A 59 6.37 13.69 8.86
N PRO A 60 7.02 13.52 7.70
CA PRO A 60 8.21 12.71 7.63
C PRO A 60 9.32 13.54 8.26
N THR A 61 9.33 13.68 9.58
CA THR A 61 10.62 13.90 10.23
C THR A 61 11.43 12.67 9.86
N PRO A 62 12.63 12.79 9.25
CA PRO A 62 13.47 11.63 9.02
C PRO A 62 13.77 11.02 10.39
N GLY A 63 12.99 10.01 10.77
CA GLY A 63 13.32 9.19 11.91
C GLY A 63 14.70 8.64 11.63
N LYS A 64 15.59 8.66 12.61
CA LYS A 64 16.87 7.95 12.57
C LYS A 64 16.64 6.44 12.68
N THR A 65 15.71 5.92 11.90
CA THR A 65 15.18 4.57 12.03
C THR A 65 15.25 3.90 10.69
N ILE A 66 15.67 2.65 10.72
CA ILE A 66 15.58 1.73 9.59
C ILE A 66 14.16 1.16 9.57
N VAL A 67 13.52 1.18 8.41
CA VAL A 67 12.14 0.76 8.20
C VAL A 67 12.07 -0.20 7.00
N GLY A 68 11.23 -1.23 7.07
CA GLY A 68 11.04 -2.22 6.00
C GLY A 68 11.83 -3.52 6.18
N ALA A 69 12.96 -3.47 6.89
CA ALA A 69 13.73 -4.66 7.27
C ALA A 69 13.32 -5.18 8.66
N PRO A 70 13.20 -6.52 8.85
CA PRO A 70 12.89 -7.09 10.15
C PRO A 70 14.00 -6.82 11.18
N SER A 71 13.59 -6.26 12.32
CA SER A 71 14.50 -5.84 13.40
C SER A 71 14.61 -6.85 14.54
N LYS A 72 13.74 -7.87 14.58
CA LYS A 72 13.70 -8.89 15.63
C LYS A 72 14.17 -10.24 15.08
N THR A 73 14.87 -11.01 15.92
CA THR A 73 15.10 -12.44 15.65
C THR A 73 13.92 -13.22 16.20
N VAL A 74 13.28 -14.01 15.35
CA VAL A 74 12.31 -15.02 15.77
C VAL A 74 12.99 -16.39 15.69
N PRO A 75 12.99 -17.19 16.77
CA PRO A 75 13.50 -18.56 16.72
C PRO A 75 12.65 -19.42 15.77
N GLY A 76 13.28 -20.10 14.83
CA GLY A 76 12.60 -21.01 13.89
C GLY A 76 13.32 -21.10 12.55
N PRO A 77 12.92 -22.05 11.68
CA PRO A 77 13.42 -22.11 10.32
C PRO A 77 12.91 -20.90 9.52
N VAL A 78 13.78 -20.34 8.69
CA VAL A 78 13.41 -19.27 7.76
C VAL A 78 12.43 -19.84 6.71
N PRO A 79 11.25 -19.23 6.51
CA PRO A 79 10.29 -19.70 5.52
C PRO A 79 10.88 -19.71 4.10
N PRO A 80 10.66 -20.78 3.30
CA PRO A 80 11.14 -20.84 1.91
C PRO A 80 10.66 -19.66 1.05
N ALA A 81 9.49 -19.09 1.36
CA ALA A 81 8.93 -17.95 0.66
C ALA A 81 9.84 -16.70 0.69
N GLY A 82 10.66 -16.55 1.74
CA GLY A 82 11.61 -15.45 1.86
C GLY A 82 13.01 -15.73 1.32
N MET A 83 13.32 -16.96 0.94
CA MET A 83 14.62 -17.29 0.36
C MET A 83 14.81 -16.57 -0.97
N LEU A 84 16.06 -16.23 -1.27
CA LEU A 84 16.42 -15.64 -2.56
C LEU A 84 16.27 -16.73 -3.64
N PRO A 85 15.47 -16.51 -4.70
CA PRO A 85 15.37 -17.46 -5.79
C PRO A 85 16.70 -17.68 -6.51
N GLU A 86 16.82 -18.79 -7.24
CA GLU A 86 17.91 -18.98 -8.19
C GLU A 86 17.81 -17.99 -9.36
N GLY A 87 18.95 -17.64 -9.96
CA GLY A 87 18.98 -16.69 -11.07
C GLY A 87 20.36 -16.17 -11.39
N GLY A 88 20.40 -15.04 -12.09
CA GLY A 88 21.64 -14.41 -12.54
C GLY A 88 22.65 -14.14 -11.42
N ALA A 89 23.93 -14.08 -11.79
CA ALA A 89 24.98 -13.64 -10.88
C ALA A 89 24.80 -12.15 -10.52
N PHE A 90 25.29 -11.78 -9.34
CA PHE A 90 25.31 -10.40 -8.86
C PHE A 90 26.59 -10.15 -8.06
N THR A 91 27.01 -8.88 -7.97
CA THR A 91 28.11 -8.49 -7.09
C THR A 91 27.69 -8.63 -5.63
N GLU A 92 28.37 -9.49 -4.86
CA GLU A 92 28.06 -9.68 -3.44
C GLU A 92 28.43 -8.47 -2.57
N LYS A 93 29.53 -7.79 -2.90
CA LYS A 93 30.08 -6.67 -2.13
C LYS A 93 30.60 -5.56 -3.03
N GLY A 94 30.03 -4.36 -2.87
CA GLY A 94 30.54 -3.11 -3.41
C GLY A 94 31.44 -2.38 -2.42
N GLN A 95 31.68 -1.09 -2.66
CA GLN A 95 32.59 -0.26 -1.88
C GLN A 95 31.94 0.47 -0.70
N GLY A 96 30.61 0.41 -0.55
CA GLY A 96 29.87 1.13 0.49
C GLY A 96 29.76 2.65 0.25
N ILE A 97 30.10 3.11 -0.95
CA ILE A 97 29.91 4.49 -1.44
C ILE A 97 29.11 4.45 -2.72
N TRP A 98 28.38 5.52 -3.04
CA TRP A 98 27.50 5.57 -4.20
C TRP A 98 27.79 6.79 -5.05
N HIS A 99 27.77 6.61 -6.37
CA HIS A 99 27.70 7.71 -7.32
C HIS A 99 26.25 7.98 -7.72
N VAL A 100 25.93 9.25 -7.98
CA VAL A 100 24.61 9.66 -8.47
C VAL A 100 24.51 9.35 -9.96
N VAL A 101 23.43 8.71 -10.37
CA VAL A 101 23.09 8.52 -11.79
C VAL A 101 22.58 9.85 -12.35
N PRO A 102 23.26 10.46 -13.35
CA PRO A 102 22.85 11.75 -13.88
C PRO A 102 21.43 11.76 -14.47
N GLY A 103 20.72 12.88 -14.34
CA GLY A 103 19.39 13.06 -14.91
C GLY A 103 18.37 13.65 -13.93
N SER A 104 17.38 14.33 -14.50
CA SER A 104 16.25 14.91 -13.78
C SER A 104 14.96 14.68 -14.56
N THR A 105 13.83 14.83 -13.87
CA THR A 105 12.49 14.73 -14.50
C THR A 105 11.70 16.01 -14.24
N PRO A 106 10.69 16.31 -15.07
CA PRO A 106 9.59 17.17 -14.65
C PRO A 106 8.93 16.61 -13.38
N ARG A 107 8.25 17.47 -12.62
CA ARG A 107 7.37 17.01 -11.53
C ARG A 107 6.25 16.15 -12.12
N VAL A 108 6.01 15.00 -11.50
CA VAL A 108 4.87 14.10 -11.77
C VAL A 108 3.92 14.06 -10.58
N GLY A 109 2.65 13.78 -10.82
CA GLY A 109 1.55 13.93 -9.86
C GLY A 109 0.59 15.05 -10.26
N LYS A 110 -0.62 15.06 -9.67
CA LYS A 110 -1.64 16.08 -9.98
C LYS A 110 -1.15 17.45 -9.54
N GLN A 111 -1.08 18.42 -10.46
CA GLN A 111 -0.77 19.79 -10.09
C GLN A 111 -1.98 20.39 -9.36
N ASP A 112 -1.88 20.50 -8.03
CA ASP A 112 -2.84 21.20 -7.18
C ASP A 112 -2.08 22.27 -6.37
N GLU A 113 -2.54 23.51 -6.44
CA GLU A 113 -1.87 24.76 -6.06
C GLU A 113 -1.65 24.90 -4.53
N GLY A 114 -0.82 24.02 -3.96
CA GLY A 114 -0.33 24.14 -2.57
C GLY A 114 -0.84 23.09 -1.58
N LYS A 115 -1.62 22.09 -2.02
CA LYS A 115 -2.03 20.94 -1.17
C LYS A 115 -1.17 19.68 -1.37
N GLN A 116 -0.35 19.67 -2.41
CA GLN A 116 0.49 18.54 -2.76
C GLN A 116 1.83 18.58 -2.04
N GLN A 117 2.16 17.49 -1.35
CA GLN A 117 3.50 17.22 -0.84
C GLN A 117 4.38 16.73 -2.00
N VAL A 118 5.57 17.32 -2.12
CA VAL A 118 6.47 17.07 -3.25
C VAL A 118 7.74 16.46 -2.72
N PHE A 119 8.00 15.23 -3.14
CA PHE A 119 9.19 14.49 -2.77
C PHE A 119 10.21 14.57 -3.89
N THR A 120 11.34 15.22 -3.61
CA THR A 120 12.49 15.19 -4.53
C THR A 120 13.32 13.95 -4.26
N TYR A 121 13.78 13.28 -5.31
CA TYR A 121 14.62 12.09 -5.15
C TYR A 121 15.83 12.11 -6.07
N MET A 122 16.91 11.50 -5.59
CA MET A 122 18.07 11.15 -6.40
C MET A 122 18.10 9.64 -6.65
N ILE A 123 18.82 9.23 -7.68
CA ILE A 123 19.10 7.83 -7.98
C ILE A 123 20.61 7.63 -7.91
N ALA A 124 21.04 6.59 -7.21
CA ALA A 124 22.45 6.28 -7.03
C ALA A 124 22.73 4.79 -7.16
N VAL A 125 23.93 4.43 -7.59
CA VAL A 125 24.41 3.05 -7.67
C VAL A 125 25.67 2.94 -6.84
N GLU A 126 25.80 1.85 -6.09
CA GLU A 126 26.98 1.61 -5.27
C GLU A 126 28.21 1.34 -6.16
N ASP A 127 29.33 1.98 -5.85
CA ASP A 127 30.58 1.76 -6.56
C ASP A 127 31.04 0.30 -6.38
N GLY A 128 31.51 -0.29 -7.47
CA GLY A 128 31.94 -1.70 -7.52
C GLY A 128 30.82 -2.69 -7.85
N VAL A 129 29.55 -2.28 -7.94
CA VAL A 129 28.50 -3.11 -8.51
C VAL A 129 28.73 -3.28 -10.02
N ASP A 130 28.68 -4.53 -10.51
CA ASP A 130 28.75 -4.82 -11.94
C ASP A 130 27.40 -4.55 -12.60
N MET A 131 27.31 -3.39 -13.24
CA MET A 131 26.14 -2.96 -13.98
C MET A 131 26.14 -3.43 -15.43
N GLY A 132 27.21 -4.08 -15.91
CA GLY A 132 27.33 -4.55 -17.29
C GLY A 132 26.21 -5.51 -17.68
N ALA A 133 25.93 -6.50 -16.81
CA ALA A 133 24.82 -7.44 -17.00
C ALA A 133 23.43 -6.79 -16.85
N LEU A 134 23.34 -5.59 -16.27
CA LEU A 134 22.11 -4.83 -16.07
C LEU A 134 21.90 -3.72 -17.12
N GLY A 135 22.82 -3.58 -18.08
CA GLY A 135 22.75 -2.56 -19.13
C GLY A 135 23.21 -1.17 -18.69
N GLY A 136 24.00 -1.09 -17.61
CA GLY A 136 24.49 0.15 -17.02
C GLY A 136 23.51 0.77 -16.01
N ASP A 137 23.81 1.99 -15.57
CA ASP A 137 23.04 2.68 -14.52
C ASP A 137 21.69 3.22 -15.03
N GLN A 138 21.64 3.60 -16.30
CA GLN A 138 20.48 4.30 -16.86
C GLN A 138 19.21 3.42 -16.91
N PRO A 139 19.26 2.11 -17.20
CA PRO A 139 18.11 1.23 -17.05
C PRO A 139 17.53 1.18 -15.63
N PHE A 140 18.38 1.17 -14.59
CA PHE A 140 17.93 1.23 -13.20
C PHE A 140 17.19 2.54 -12.93
N ALA A 141 17.79 3.66 -13.34
CA ALA A 141 17.18 4.98 -13.23
C ALA A 141 15.84 5.08 -13.96
N THR A 142 15.78 4.60 -15.21
CA THR A 142 14.57 4.64 -16.05
C THR A 142 13.44 3.81 -15.44
N MET A 143 13.75 2.67 -14.83
CA MET A 143 12.77 1.83 -14.15
C MET A 143 12.13 2.56 -12.96
N ILE A 144 12.94 3.24 -12.15
CA ILE A 144 12.46 4.05 -11.02
C ILE A 144 11.58 5.20 -11.53
N ASP A 145 12.08 5.99 -12.48
CA ASP A 145 11.37 7.16 -13.01
C ASP A 145 10.00 6.76 -13.57
N ARG A 146 9.94 5.67 -14.34
CA ARG A 146 8.68 5.14 -14.89
C ARG A 146 7.75 4.58 -13.84
N THR A 147 8.28 3.90 -12.83
CA THR A 147 7.46 3.33 -11.75
C THR A 147 6.79 4.43 -10.95
N LEU A 148 7.53 5.45 -10.53
CA LEU A 148 7.00 6.55 -9.72
C LEU A 148 6.10 7.51 -10.51
N ALA A 149 6.27 7.60 -11.83
CA ALA A 149 5.40 8.37 -12.72
C ALA A 149 4.14 7.60 -13.17
N ASP A 150 4.00 6.32 -12.85
CA ASP A 150 2.82 5.54 -13.24
C ASP A 150 1.61 5.97 -12.39
N PRO A 151 0.42 6.21 -13.00
CA PRO A 151 -0.80 6.59 -12.27
C PRO A 151 -1.26 5.57 -11.21
N ARG A 152 -0.72 4.35 -11.24
CA ARG A 152 -0.95 3.27 -10.27
C ARG A 152 0.01 3.32 -9.07
N SER A 153 1.07 4.14 -9.13
CA SER A 153 2.00 4.40 -8.03
C SER A 153 1.41 5.43 -7.06
N TRP A 154 2.22 5.96 -6.15
CA TRP A 154 1.80 6.89 -5.08
C TRP A 154 1.18 8.18 -5.60
N ILE A 155 1.52 8.60 -6.83
CA ILE A 155 0.90 9.76 -7.48
C ILE A 155 -0.58 9.57 -7.82
N HIS A 156 -1.13 8.37 -7.60
CA HIS A 156 -2.57 8.14 -7.57
C HIS A 156 -3.26 9.05 -6.54
N ASP A 157 -2.62 9.25 -5.38
CA ASP A 157 -3.05 10.23 -4.40
C ASP A 157 -2.71 11.65 -4.91
N PRO A 158 -3.70 12.53 -5.11
CA PRO A 158 -3.45 13.93 -5.51
C PRO A 158 -2.51 14.68 -4.55
N ALA A 159 -2.39 14.24 -3.31
CA ALA A 159 -1.50 14.84 -2.32
C ALA A 159 -0.02 14.50 -2.53
N VAL A 160 0.34 13.57 -3.44
CA VAL A 160 1.72 13.15 -3.67
C VAL A 160 2.23 13.59 -5.05
N ALA A 161 3.42 14.18 -5.07
CA ALA A 161 4.22 14.39 -6.28
C ALA A 161 5.65 13.92 -6.09
N PHE A 162 6.27 13.56 -7.22
CA PHE A 162 7.70 13.27 -7.28
C PHE A 162 8.41 14.13 -8.30
N GLN A 163 9.69 14.40 -8.03
CA GLN A 163 10.59 15.02 -8.99
C GLN A 163 12.00 14.46 -8.81
N ARG A 164 12.56 13.85 -9.87
CA ARG A 164 13.97 13.47 -9.84
C ARG A 164 14.86 14.70 -9.98
N ILE A 165 15.87 14.78 -9.14
CA ILE A 165 16.97 15.74 -9.22
C ILE A 165 18.30 14.98 -9.20
N ASP A 166 19.38 15.62 -9.65
CA ASP A 166 20.75 15.08 -9.61
C ASP A 166 21.75 16.05 -8.94
N LYS A 167 21.27 17.20 -8.46
CA LYS A 167 22.03 18.21 -7.72
C LYS A 167 21.19 18.77 -6.57
N GLY A 168 21.86 19.23 -5.51
CA GLY A 168 21.21 19.77 -4.31
C GLY A 168 20.85 18.68 -3.30
N THR A 169 19.91 18.99 -2.40
CA THR A 169 19.49 18.08 -1.32
C THR A 169 18.13 17.49 -1.66
N PRO A 170 18.02 16.16 -1.89
CA PRO A 170 16.74 15.52 -2.12
C PRO A 170 16.00 15.24 -0.81
N SER A 171 14.72 14.90 -0.89
CA SER A 171 13.99 14.31 0.24
C SER A 171 14.56 12.94 0.63
N PHE A 172 14.97 12.13 -0.36
CA PHE A 172 15.68 10.85 -0.16
C PHE A 172 16.44 10.43 -1.43
N THR A 173 17.35 9.46 -1.32
CA THR A 173 18.06 8.87 -2.46
C THR A 173 17.73 7.39 -2.62
N ILE A 174 17.30 6.97 -3.82
CA ILE A 174 17.06 5.56 -4.15
C ILE A 174 18.38 4.95 -4.64
N SER A 175 18.86 3.92 -3.95
CA SER A 175 20.22 3.40 -4.11
C SER A 175 20.21 1.91 -4.43
N LEU A 176 20.76 1.51 -5.59
CA LEU A 176 21.06 0.10 -5.85
C LEU A 176 22.32 -0.29 -5.09
N THR A 177 22.20 -1.31 -4.24
CA THR A 177 23.22 -1.61 -3.21
C THR A 177 23.50 -3.10 -3.15
N SER A 178 24.76 -3.48 -3.10
CA SER A 178 25.23 -4.85 -2.95
C SER A 178 24.74 -5.47 -1.62
N PRO A 179 24.51 -6.80 -1.58
CA PRO A 179 24.02 -7.49 -0.37
C PRO A 179 24.80 -7.15 0.89
N ILE A 180 26.13 -7.20 0.87
CA ILE A 180 26.94 -6.93 2.06
C ILE A 180 26.73 -5.50 2.59
N THR A 181 26.68 -4.52 1.71
CA THR A 181 26.42 -3.12 2.10
C THR A 181 24.97 -2.93 2.56
N THR A 182 24.01 -3.60 1.92
CA THR A 182 22.60 -3.58 2.34
C THR A 182 22.42 -4.15 3.75
N ARG A 183 23.13 -5.22 4.12
CA ARG A 183 23.10 -5.78 5.49
C ARG A 183 23.57 -4.78 6.54
N SER A 184 24.57 -3.96 6.23
CA SER A 184 25.02 -2.88 7.12
C SER A 184 24.02 -1.72 7.17
N ALA A 185 23.38 -1.37 6.05
CA ALA A 185 22.44 -0.26 5.97
C ALA A 185 21.04 -0.60 6.50
N CYS A 186 20.60 -1.85 6.39
CA CYS A 186 19.23 -2.28 6.70
C CYS A 186 19.15 -3.27 7.87
N GLY A 187 20.28 -3.83 8.31
CA GLY A 187 20.31 -4.97 9.22
C GLY A 187 20.20 -6.31 8.48
N TYR A 188 20.52 -7.40 9.19
CA TYR A 188 20.51 -8.76 8.64
C TYR A 188 20.12 -9.81 9.68
N THR A 189 19.27 -9.43 10.63
CA THR A 189 18.93 -10.24 11.80
C THR A 189 18.28 -11.57 11.45
N ILE A 190 17.43 -11.59 10.42
CA ILE A 190 16.74 -12.79 9.93
C ILE A 190 17.50 -13.52 8.80
N GLN A 191 18.70 -13.04 8.47
CA GLN A 191 19.58 -13.61 7.44
C GLN A 191 18.95 -13.80 6.05
N LEU A 192 17.95 -12.97 5.73
CA LEU A 192 17.37 -12.87 4.40
C LEU A 192 17.82 -11.58 3.74
N GLU A 193 18.05 -11.64 2.43
CA GLU A 193 18.22 -10.43 1.64
C GLU A 193 16.92 -9.62 1.71
N SER A 194 17.02 -8.32 1.94
CA SER A 194 15.89 -7.40 1.96
C SER A 194 16.31 -6.02 1.52
N SER A 195 15.35 -5.23 1.04
CA SER A 195 15.49 -3.80 0.88
C SER A 195 14.98 -3.08 2.15
N CYS A 196 15.25 -1.78 2.27
CA CYS A 196 14.72 -0.96 3.35
C CYS A 196 14.69 0.52 2.98
N TYR A 197 14.00 1.32 3.78
CA TYR A 197 14.32 2.73 3.94
C TYR A 197 15.18 2.93 5.20
N ASN A 198 16.36 3.52 5.03
CA ASN A 198 17.21 3.96 6.13
C ASN A 198 17.16 5.50 6.23
N GLY A 199 16.43 5.98 7.24
CA GLY A 199 16.28 7.42 7.49
C GLY A 199 17.54 8.11 8.03
N GLU A 200 18.50 7.39 8.62
CA GLU A 200 19.81 7.94 9.01
C GLU A 200 20.67 8.28 7.79
N LEU A 201 20.58 7.44 6.75
CA LEU A 201 21.27 7.66 5.48
C LEU A 201 20.46 8.52 4.50
N GLY A 202 19.18 8.77 4.79
CA GLY A 202 18.24 9.40 3.86
C GLY A 202 18.07 8.60 2.57
N ARG A 203 18.07 7.25 2.67
CA ARG A 203 18.15 6.36 1.49
C ARG A 203 17.08 5.28 1.49
N VAL A 204 16.46 5.12 0.33
CA VAL A 204 15.79 3.88 -0.06
C VAL A 204 16.87 2.94 -0.61
N VAL A 205 17.14 1.87 0.11
CA VAL A 205 18.18 0.89 -0.22
C VAL A 205 17.53 -0.29 -0.94
N ILE A 206 17.80 -0.41 -2.24
CA ILE A 206 17.36 -1.54 -3.06
C ILE A 206 18.47 -2.59 -3.09
N ASN A 207 18.17 -3.79 -2.59
CA ASN A 207 19.12 -4.90 -2.56
C ASN A 207 19.36 -5.47 -3.96
N LEU A 208 20.62 -5.47 -4.41
CA LEU A 208 21.03 -5.93 -5.74
C LEU A 208 20.70 -7.41 -5.98
N ALA A 209 20.85 -8.28 -4.98
CA ALA A 209 20.56 -9.70 -5.15
C ALA A 209 19.10 -9.92 -5.54
N ARG A 210 18.18 -9.24 -4.85
CA ARG A 210 16.75 -9.28 -5.20
C ARG A 210 16.43 -8.48 -6.45
N TRP A 211 17.17 -7.41 -6.75
CA TRP A 211 17.03 -6.73 -8.03
C TRP A 211 17.32 -7.66 -9.22
N VAL A 212 18.29 -8.57 -9.08
CA VAL A 212 18.67 -9.54 -10.10
C VAL A 212 17.74 -10.76 -10.12
N ARG A 213 17.37 -11.31 -8.97
CA ARG A 213 16.68 -12.61 -8.87
C ARG A 213 15.23 -12.55 -8.41
N GLY A 214 14.76 -11.39 -7.98
CA GLY A 214 13.37 -11.17 -7.57
C GLY A 214 13.03 -11.75 -6.19
N ALA A 215 11.78 -12.20 -6.08
CA ALA A 215 11.26 -12.93 -4.94
C ALA A 215 10.38 -14.09 -5.43
N THR A 216 10.34 -15.17 -4.66
CA THR A 216 9.60 -16.40 -4.98
C THR A 216 8.13 -16.11 -5.28
N ALA A 217 7.51 -15.16 -4.56
CA ALA A 217 6.12 -14.77 -4.74
C ALA A 217 5.78 -14.18 -6.12
N PHE A 218 6.77 -13.73 -6.89
CA PHE A 218 6.58 -13.15 -8.22
C PHE A 218 6.84 -14.17 -9.35
N GLU A 219 7.20 -15.42 -9.02
CA GLU A 219 7.28 -16.53 -9.98
C GLU A 219 8.13 -16.23 -11.23
N GLY A 220 9.20 -15.44 -11.07
CA GLY A 220 10.10 -15.04 -12.16
C GLY A 220 9.72 -13.74 -12.86
N ASP A 221 8.60 -13.09 -12.51
CA ASP A 221 8.28 -11.73 -12.95
C ASP A 221 9.19 -10.69 -12.26
N LEU A 222 10.39 -10.52 -12.81
CA LEU A 222 11.36 -9.54 -12.33
C LEU A 222 10.88 -8.10 -12.51
N THR A 223 10.07 -7.82 -13.53
CA THR A 223 9.58 -6.45 -13.77
C THR A 223 8.59 -6.06 -12.69
N GLY A 224 7.61 -6.93 -12.42
CA GLY A 224 6.65 -6.75 -11.33
C GLY A 224 7.33 -6.67 -9.97
N TYR A 225 8.31 -7.54 -9.68
CA TYR A 225 9.04 -7.48 -8.42
C TYR A 225 9.80 -6.16 -8.24
N ARG A 226 10.47 -5.67 -9.28
CA ARG A 226 11.22 -4.40 -9.22
C ARG A 226 10.30 -3.20 -8.99
N GLN A 227 9.14 -3.17 -9.67
CA GLN A 227 8.10 -2.16 -9.43
C GLN A 227 7.58 -2.21 -8.00
N TYR A 228 7.29 -3.41 -7.50
CA TYR A 228 6.92 -3.65 -6.11
C TYR A 228 7.97 -3.09 -5.15
N ALA A 229 9.23 -3.49 -5.30
CA ALA A 229 10.31 -3.08 -4.41
C ALA A 229 10.51 -1.56 -4.40
N ILE A 230 10.44 -0.91 -5.57
CA ILE A 230 10.50 0.55 -5.65
C ILE A 230 9.34 1.18 -4.89
N ASN A 231 8.09 0.78 -5.18
CA ASN A 231 6.92 1.38 -4.56
C ASN A 231 6.85 1.12 -3.05
N HIS A 232 7.16 -0.10 -2.61
CA HIS A 232 7.15 -0.49 -1.20
C HIS A 232 8.15 0.34 -0.38
N GLU A 233 9.42 0.39 -0.81
CA GLU A 233 10.46 1.06 -0.04
C GLU A 233 10.34 2.59 -0.10
N VAL A 234 9.85 3.13 -1.22
CA VAL A 234 9.48 4.55 -1.30
C VAL A 234 8.29 4.85 -0.38
N GLY A 235 7.35 3.92 -0.20
CA GLY A 235 6.27 4.01 0.79
C GLY A 235 6.79 4.30 2.19
N HIS A 236 7.81 3.54 2.63
CA HIS A 236 8.48 3.79 3.92
C HIS A 236 9.10 5.20 3.97
N ALA A 237 9.75 5.64 2.88
CA ALA A 237 10.39 6.95 2.81
C ALA A 237 9.41 8.13 2.86
N ILE A 238 8.19 7.97 2.33
CA ILE A 238 7.18 9.04 2.25
C ILE A 238 6.16 9.01 3.40
N GLY A 239 6.34 8.13 4.40
CA GLY A 239 5.57 8.15 5.63
C GLY A 239 4.59 7.00 5.84
N TYR A 240 4.79 5.85 5.18
CA TYR A 240 4.06 4.60 5.42
C TYR A 240 4.96 3.55 6.08
N PRO A 241 5.26 3.66 7.39
CA PRO A 241 6.28 2.81 8.02
C PRO A 241 5.82 1.40 8.37
N GLN A 242 4.52 1.11 8.30
CA GLN A 242 3.95 -0.15 8.76
C GLN A 242 3.66 -1.08 7.59
N HIS A 243 3.99 -2.36 7.77
CA HIS A 243 3.55 -3.38 6.84
C HIS A 243 2.06 -3.65 6.99
N VAL A 244 1.39 -3.93 5.87
CA VAL A 244 -0.06 -4.19 5.83
C VAL A 244 -0.30 -5.66 5.47
N PRO A 245 -1.04 -6.44 6.28
CA PRO A 245 -1.30 -7.84 6.00
C PRO A 245 -2.27 -8.02 4.82
N CYS A 246 -2.26 -9.21 4.24
CA CYS A 246 -3.24 -9.65 3.25
C CYS A 246 -4.66 -9.54 3.84
N PRO A 247 -5.59 -8.80 3.20
CA PRO A 247 -6.91 -8.52 3.76
C PRO A 247 -7.91 -9.67 3.56
N ALA A 248 -7.74 -10.45 2.49
CA ALA A 248 -8.65 -11.52 2.13
C ALA A 248 -7.96 -12.55 1.22
N GLN A 249 -8.46 -13.79 1.24
CA GLN A 249 -7.93 -14.87 0.41
C GLN A 249 -8.04 -14.53 -1.08
N GLY A 250 -6.92 -14.59 -1.81
CA GLY A 250 -6.86 -14.31 -3.24
C GLY A 250 -6.95 -12.83 -3.63
N ALA A 251 -7.04 -11.91 -2.67
CA ALA A 251 -6.94 -10.48 -2.93
C ALA A 251 -5.56 -10.11 -3.49
N LEU A 252 -5.43 -8.95 -4.12
CA LEU A 252 -4.09 -8.40 -4.40
C LEU A 252 -3.43 -8.02 -3.07
N ALA A 253 -2.15 -8.34 -2.92
CA ALA A 253 -1.37 -7.92 -1.77
C ALA A 253 -1.36 -6.38 -1.69
N PRO A 254 -1.62 -5.78 -0.51
CA PRO A 254 -1.36 -4.36 -0.31
C PRO A 254 0.09 -4.03 -0.66
N ILE A 255 0.35 -2.84 -1.22
CA ILE A 255 1.72 -2.47 -1.62
C ILE A 255 2.71 -2.49 -0.43
N MET A 256 2.21 -2.17 0.76
CA MET A 256 2.96 -2.21 2.01
C MET A 256 3.01 -3.60 2.66
N MET A 257 2.49 -4.66 2.04
CA MET A 257 2.81 -6.04 2.46
C MET A 257 4.28 -6.34 2.09
N GLN A 258 5.04 -7.01 2.97
CA GLN A 258 6.44 -7.37 2.68
C GLN A 258 6.52 -8.62 1.77
N GLN A 259 6.14 -8.43 0.50
CA GLN A 259 6.03 -9.48 -0.52
C GLN A 259 7.38 -10.13 -0.90
N SER A 260 8.52 -9.51 -0.54
CA SER A 260 9.84 -10.17 -0.65
C SER A 260 9.94 -11.44 0.18
N PHE A 261 9.11 -11.56 1.23
CA PHE A 261 9.06 -12.72 2.12
C PHE A 261 7.86 -13.64 1.91
N GLY A 262 7.03 -13.35 0.90
CA GLY A 262 5.85 -14.12 0.58
C GLY A 262 4.58 -13.28 0.56
N VAL A 263 3.52 -13.87 0.02
CA VAL A 263 2.17 -13.27 -0.06
C VAL A 263 1.18 -13.95 0.88
N LYS A 264 1.67 -14.82 1.78
CA LYS A 264 0.88 -15.39 2.87
C LYS A 264 1.21 -14.65 4.16
N ASN A 265 0.18 -14.33 4.94
CA ASN A 265 0.36 -13.66 6.22
C ASN A 265 1.25 -14.47 7.16
N ARG A 266 1.03 -15.79 7.23
CA ARG A 266 1.83 -16.73 8.03
C ARG A 266 3.34 -16.67 7.72
N ASP A 267 3.72 -16.61 6.44
CA ASP A 267 5.14 -16.61 6.03
C ASP A 267 5.87 -15.37 6.60
N ILE A 268 5.21 -14.21 6.61
CA ILE A 268 5.76 -12.97 7.17
C ILE A 268 5.71 -13.01 8.71
N TYR A 269 4.60 -13.48 9.29
CA TYR A 269 4.45 -13.62 10.74
C TYR A 269 5.53 -14.50 11.36
N ASP A 270 5.97 -15.53 10.66
CA ASP A 270 7.00 -16.43 11.16
C ASP A 270 8.41 -15.82 11.20
N LEU A 271 8.62 -14.69 10.51
CA LEU A 271 9.88 -13.96 10.52
C LEU A 271 9.99 -12.90 11.63
N ASP A 272 8.91 -12.20 11.95
CA ASP A 272 8.97 -11.05 12.87
C ASP A 272 7.82 -10.93 13.88
N LYS A 273 6.84 -11.84 13.81
CA LYS A 273 5.61 -11.85 14.63
C LYS A 273 4.82 -10.55 14.53
N SER A 274 4.83 -9.89 13.37
CA SER A 274 4.07 -8.67 13.11
C SER A 274 2.58 -8.84 13.40
N GLU A 275 1.98 -7.83 14.03
CA GLU A 275 0.56 -7.83 14.37
C GLU A 275 -0.32 -7.90 13.11
N GLY A 276 -1.44 -8.64 13.18
CA GLY A 276 -2.35 -8.83 12.04
C GLY A 276 -1.93 -9.90 11.03
N PHE A 277 -0.68 -10.40 11.09
CA PHE A 277 -0.18 -11.44 10.19
C PHE A 277 -0.39 -12.89 10.72
N GLY A 278 -0.90 -13.07 11.94
CA GLY A 278 -1.05 -14.39 12.59
C GLY A 278 -2.12 -15.34 12.01
N ASN A 279 -2.56 -15.13 10.78
CA ASN A 279 -3.56 -15.92 10.07
C ASN A 279 -2.99 -16.51 8.76
N ASP A 280 -3.76 -17.38 8.09
CA ASP A 280 -3.29 -18.10 6.90
C ASP A 280 -3.83 -17.52 5.59
N LEU A 281 -4.27 -16.26 5.58
CA LEU A 281 -4.71 -15.58 4.36
C LEU A 281 -3.53 -15.45 3.39
N ALA A 282 -3.80 -15.78 2.12
CA ALA A 282 -2.84 -15.68 1.03
C ALA A 282 -3.36 -14.73 -0.05
N CYS A 283 -2.55 -13.74 -0.39
CA CYS A 283 -2.80 -12.79 -1.48
C CYS A 283 -2.11 -13.23 -2.76
N ARG A 284 -2.39 -12.51 -3.85
CA ARG A 284 -1.62 -12.53 -5.10
C ARG A 284 -0.58 -11.39 -5.08
N PRO A 285 0.60 -11.57 -5.70
CA PRO A 285 1.61 -10.52 -5.79
C PRO A 285 1.04 -9.27 -6.47
N ASN A 286 1.48 -8.10 -6.02
CA ASN A 286 1.04 -6.80 -6.52
C ASN A 286 2.16 -5.77 -6.44
N ALA A 287 2.42 -5.10 -7.56
CA ALA A 287 3.47 -4.10 -7.70
C ALA A 287 3.00 -2.66 -7.49
N TRP A 288 1.70 -2.42 -7.31
CA TRP A 288 1.10 -1.08 -7.43
C TRP A 288 0.32 -0.66 -6.19
N VAL A 289 0.24 0.65 -5.99
CA VAL A 289 -0.54 1.28 -4.91
C VAL A 289 -2.03 1.23 -5.23
N ALA A 290 -2.41 1.47 -6.49
CA ALA A 290 -3.80 1.51 -6.93
C ALA A 290 -3.99 1.11 -8.41
N PRO A 291 -5.21 0.74 -8.83
CA PRO A 291 -6.31 0.31 -7.96
C PRO A 291 -6.01 -1.08 -7.41
N VAL A 292 -6.16 -1.24 -6.09
CA VAL A 292 -6.22 -2.59 -5.51
C VAL A 292 -7.61 -3.12 -5.86
N LEU A 293 -7.69 -4.16 -6.72
CA LEU A 293 -8.95 -4.81 -7.03
C LEU A 293 -9.60 -5.29 -5.73
N LYS A 294 -10.76 -4.72 -5.40
CA LYS A 294 -11.62 -5.16 -4.30
C LYS A 294 -12.23 -6.52 -4.61
#